data_AF-A0A1Z5SRM7-F1
#
_entry.id   AF-A0A1Z5SRM7-F1
#
_cell.length_a   1.000
_cell.length_b   1.000
_cell.length_c   1.000
_cell.angle_alpha   90.00
_cell.angle_beta   90.00
_cell.angle_gamma   90.00
#
_symmetry.space_group_name_H-M   'P 1'
#
loop_
_entity.id
_entity.type
_entity.pdbx_description
1 polymer ?
#
loop_
_entity_poly.entity_id
_entity_poly.type
_entity_poly.pdbx_seq_one_letter_code
_entity_poly.pdbx_strand_id
1 'polypeptide(L)'
;MAPGYRAHPPPAAPMHPMHFQQAQQSEPGGPFHYTTFTYCGSNIDLNSVTSTQTPDFRVIDHNAYEKSLYVIPTENVAALCLHTKQWLLDQFRNPELSAPNILRVDSQNLHELPWMSRGHLVVVEDSIYLDHHPEILGSILAVSVPKDPNLRLFYTILPIGPLLRHLRQNNCLNKTAKSIPSHSKHHARLFHFLTQTFLTSITPPHHPDYIAAQQITDYCPSILDPSTAFSRLESNETLYFATAGVSEPLDLSQDRYTHTLHPAESSLAADLKLACSAYLLLKRKFFQAFWKECVAHKGRISGTAEGGSRVRSEHAHEVWLVEETKWKVSRARRLVVGWRVLGFLDERTFLPWLREGGMLEGVGRREGEDG
;
A
#
# COMPACT_ATOMS: atom_id res chain seq x y z
N MET A 1 -65.59 2.14 62.33
CA MET A 1 -65.55 1.44 61.03
C MET A 1 -64.86 2.36 60.04
N ALA A 2 -63.62 2.04 59.68
CA ALA A 2 -62.78 2.81 58.77
C ALA A 2 -62.24 1.84 57.69
N PRO A 3 -62.20 2.23 56.40
CA PRO A 3 -61.81 1.32 55.33
C PRO A 3 -60.29 1.21 55.21
N GLY A 4 -59.81 -0.03 55.11
CA GLY A 4 -58.40 -0.38 54.99
C GLY A 4 -57.81 -0.10 53.61
N TYR A 5 -56.67 0.58 53.61
CA TYR A 5 -55.79 0.74 52.45
C TYR A 5 -55.04 -0.58 52.19
N ARG A 6 -55.18 -1.14 50.98
CA ARG A 6 -54.30 -2.20 50.46
C ARG A 6 -53.11 -1.56 49.75
N ALA A 7 -51.91 -1.73 50.30
CA ALA A 7 -50.65 -1.37 49.68
C ALA A 7 -50.16 -2.51 48.76
N HIS A 8 -49.77 -2.17 47.53
CA HIS A 8 -49.07 -3.07 46.62
C HIS A 8 -47.58 -3.17 46.99
N PRO A 9 -46.95 -4.35 46.90
CA PRO A 9 -45.51 -4.50 47.11
C PRO A 9 -44.71 -4.01 45.89
N PRO A 10 -43.48 -3.49 46.09
CA PRO A 10 -42.64 -3.02 45.00
C PRO A 10 -42.02 -4.20 44.23
N PRO A 11 -41.84 -4.11 42.89
CA PRO A 11 -41.11 -5.11 42.14
C PRO A 11 -39.59 -4.97 42.34
N ALA A 12 -38.95 -6.14 42.31
CA ALA A 12 -37.56 -6.38 42.66
C ALA A 12 -36.53 -5.64 41.79
N ALA A 13 -35.49 -5.12 42.44
CA ALA A 13 -34.29 -4.60 41.81
C ALA A 13 -33.39 -5.76 41.29
N PRO A 14 -32.86 -5.69 40.06
CA PRO A 14 -31.70 -6.47 39.67
C PRO A 14 -30.42 -5.76 40.11
N MET A 15 -29.57 -6.51 40.83
CA MET A 15 -28.26 -6.09 41.31
C MET A 15 -27.15 -6.25 40.25
N HIS A 16 -26.37 -5.17 40.09
CA HIS A 16 -24.93 -5.08 39.82
C HIS A 16 -24.36 -5.45 38.42
N PRO A 17 -23.17 -4.93 38.02
CA PRO A 17 -22.20 -4.16 38.81
C PRO A 17 -21.78 -2.78 38.25
N MET A 18 -21.25 -1.96 39.15
CA MET A 18 -20.52 -0.73 38.84
C MET A 18 -19.28 -1.04 38.00
N HIS A 19 -19.16 -0.43 36.83
CA HIS A 19 -17.86 -0.22 36.23
C HIS A 19 -17.31 1.13 36.70
N PHE A 20 -16.34 1.03 37.60
CA PHE A 20 -15.43 2.10 37.96
C PHE A 20 -14.76 2.65 36.69
N GLN A 21 -14.98 3.94 36.47
CA GLN A 21 -14.11 4.77 35.65
C GLN A 21 -12.76 4.88 36.40
N GLN A 22 -11.81 4.02 36.07
CA GLN A 22 -10.41 4.24 36.40
C GLN A 22 -9.69 4.68 35.14
N ALA A 23 -9.47 5.99 35.05
CA ALA A 23 -8.28 6.50 34.40
C ALA A 23 -7.05 5.95 35.14
N GLN A 24 -6.36 5.01 34.52
CA GLN A 24 -4.94 4.73 34.76
C GLN A 24 -4.28 4.90 33.39
N GLN A 25 -3.78 6.11 33.08
CA GLN A 25 -2.35 6.41 33.21
C GLN A 25 -1.50 5.33 32.54
N SER A 26 -1.45 5.37 31.21
CA SER A 26 -0.33 4.81 30.47
C SER A 26 0.83 5.81 30.52
N GLU A 27 1.68 5.69 31.54
CA GLU A 27 3.11 5.90 31.30
C GLU A 27 3.72 4.54 30.94
N PRO A 28 4.53 4.48 29.88
CA PRO A 28 5.74 3.66 29.98
C PRO A 28 6.94 4.46 29.49
N GLY A 29 7.69 5.03 30.44
CA GLY A 29 9.10 5.32 30.23
C GLY A 29 9.90 4.02 30.25
N GLY A 30 10.30 3.55 29.08
CA GLY A 30 11.16 2.38 28.84
C GLY A 30 11.21 2.08 27.34
N PRO A 31 12.37 1.77 26.73
CA PRO A 31 12.49 1.85 25.29
C PRO A 31 11.82 0.63 24.63
N PHE A 32 10.89 0.92 23.72
CA PHE A 32 10.29 -0.01 22.75
C PHE A 32 9.18 -0.94 23.27
N HIS A 33 8.03 -0.39 23.62
CA HIS A 33 6.76 -1.13 23.63
C HIS A 33 5.98 -0.87 22.33
N TYR A 34 5.84 -1.89 21.48
CA TYR A 34 4.99 -1.83 20.29
C TYR A 34 4.21 -3.14 20.10
N THR A 35 2.96 -3.04 19.63
CA THR A 35 1.99 -4.14 19.45
C THR A 35 2.24 -5.02 18.21
N THR A 36 2.29 -6.33 18.39
CA THR A 36 2.62 -7.39 17.41
C THR A 36 1.62 -7.54 16.24
N PHE A 37 2.12 -7.51 14.99
CA PHE A 37 1.45 -8.11 13.83
C PHE A 37 2.42 -9.00 13.06
N THR A 38 2.09 -10.29 12.96
CA THR A 38 2.77 -11.23 12.06
C THR A 38 2.16 -11.07 10.66
N TYR A 39 2.86 -10.41 9.74
CA TYR A 39 2.33 -10.06 8.42
C TYR A 39 2.38 -11.26 7.45
N CYS A 40 1.22 -11.77 7.05
CA CYS A 40 1.06 -12.72 5.94
C CYS A 40 0.49 -11.96 4.74
N GLY A 41 1.10 -12.12 3.55
CA GLY A 41 0.83 -11.32 2.35
C GLY A 41 -0.63 -11.25 1.86
N SER A 42 -1.50 -12.18 2.27
CA SER A 42 -2.92 -12.18 1.86
C SER A 42 -3.82 -11.25 2.66
N ASN A 43 -3.37 -10.75 3.83
CA ASN A 43 -4.17 -9.89 4.72
C ASN A 43 -3.60 -8.46 4.82
N ILE A 44 -2.73 -8.07 3.89
CA ILE A 44 -2.15 -6.74 3.87
C ILE A 44 -3.17 -5.79 3.23
N ASP A 45 -3.62 -4.80 3.97
CA ASP A 45 -4.31 -3.65 3.38
C ASP A 45 -3.29 -2.83 2.57
N LEU A 46 -3.30 -3.02 1.25
CA LEU A 46 -2.37 -2.36 0.32
C LEU A 46 -2.63 -0.85 0.17
N ASN A 47 -3.74 -0.34 0.72
CA ASN A 47 -3.99 1.08 0.83
C ASN A 47 -3.45 1.66 2.13
N SER A 48 -3.10 0.86 3.14
CA SER A 48 -2.63 1.41 4.41
C SER A 48 -1.15 1.79 4.39
N VAL A 49 -0.77 2.94 4.95
CA VAL A 49 0.62 3.32 5.28
C VAL A 49 1.22 2.31 6.27
N THR A 50 0.40 1.71 7.14
CA THR A 50 0.91 0.68 8.06
C THR A 50 1.39 -0.57 7.32
N SER A 51 0.92 -0.81 6.09
CA SER A 51 1.46 -1.89 5.25
C SER A 51 2.91 -1.64 4.82
N THR A 52 3.35 -0.38 4.79
CA THR A 52 4.73 0.02 4.48
C THR A 52 5.64 0.06 5.69
N GLN A 53 5.13 -0.27 6.89
CA GLN A 53 5.94 -0.42 8.10
C GLN A 53 6.72 -1.74 8.10
N THR A 54 7.34 -2.10 6.98
CA THR A 54 8.43 -3.07 6.98
C THR A 54 9.71 -2.37 7.40
N PRO A 55 10.71 -3.08 7.96
CA PRO A 55 11.97 -2.45 8.31
C PRO A 55 12.65 -2.02 7.02
N ASP A 56 13.10 -0.77 6.98
CA ASP A 56 13.87 -0.24 5.87
C ASP A 56 15.26 -0.89 5.88
N PHE A 57 15.36 -2.08 5.28
CA PHE A 57 16.63 -2.75 5.10
C PHE A 57 17.43 -2.09 3.98
N ARG A 58 18.70 -1.86 4.25
CA ARG A 58 19.70 -1.49 3.25
C ARG A 58 20.71 -2.61 3.09
N VAL A 59 21.36 -2.64 1.94
CA VAL A 59 22.35 -3.68 1.59
C VAL A 59 23.75 -3.12 1.82
N ILE A 60 24.64 -3.93 2.37
CA ILE A 60 26.06 -3.58 2.48
C ILE A 60 26.65 -3.44 1.07
N ASP A 61 27.44 -2.40 0.83
CA ASP A 61 28.15 -2.23 -0.44
C ASP A 61 28.95 -3.51 -0.77
N HIS A 62 28.76 -4.04 -1.97
CA HIS A 62 29.45 -5.25 -2.41
C HIS A 62 30.97 -5.13 -2.31
N ASN A 63 31.53 -3.92 -2.47
CA ASN A 63 32.96 -3.67 -2.36
C ASN A 63 33.47 -3.80 -0.92
N ALA A 64 32.59 -3.54 0.06
CA ALA A 64 32.87 -3.69 1.49
C ALA A 64 32.47 -5.07 2.02
N TYR A 65 31.73 -5.87 1.25
CA TYR A 65 31.25 -7.19 1.66
C TYR A 65 32.30 -8.28 1.41
N GLU A 66 33.05 -8.63 2.46
CA GLU A 66 34.17 -9.57 2.38
C GLU A 66 33.81 -11.03 2.69
N LYS A 67 32.58 -11.30 3.14
CA LYS A 67 32.15 -12.66 3.53
C LYS A 67 31.88 -13.56 2.32
N SER A 68 32.12 -14.86 2.50
CA SER A 68 31.77 -15.87 1.49
C SER A 68 30.28 -16.16 1.49
N LEU A 69 29.74 -16.55 0.33
CA LEU A 69 28.38 -17.07 0.23
C LEU A 69 28.39 -18.58 0.42
N TYR A 70 27.43 -19.10 1.18
CA TYR A 70 27.33 -20.55 1.42
C TYR A 70 26.15 -21.13 0.66
N VAL A 71 26.42 -22.15 -0.15
CA VAL A 71 25.40 -22.93 -0.87
C VAL A 71 25.31 -24.31 -0.23
N ILE A 72 24.19 -24.62 0.40
CA ILE A 72 23.97 -25.84 1.17
C ILE A 72 22.87 -26.67 0.48
N PRO A 73 23.18 -27.86 -0.06
CA PRO A 73 22.17 -28.72 -0.65
C PRO A 73 21.19 -29.24 0.39
N THR A 74 19.92 -29.34 0.00
CA THR A 74 18.85 -29.96 0.81
C THR A 74 18.10 -31.02 0.01
N GLU A 75 17.71 -32.10 0.69
CA GLU A 75 16.90 -33.18 0.12
C GLU A 75 15.40 -32.93 0.28
N ASN A 76 15.01 -31.99 1.13
CA ASN A 76 13.60 -31.70 1.41
C ASN A 76 13.40 -30.19 1.64
N VAL A 77 13.12 -29.50 0.53
CA VAL A 77 12.90 -28.04 0.52
C VAL A 77 11.68 -27.63 1.35
N ALA A 78 10.60 -28.43 1.32
CA ALA A 78 9.40 -28.13 2.07
C ALA A 78 9.67 -28.16 3.58
N ALA A 79 10.36 -29.19 4.07
CA ALA A 79 10.77 -29.28 5.47
C ALA A 79 11.71 -28.14 5.85
N LEU A 80 12.71 -27.84 5.01
CA LEU A 80 13.62 -26.71 5.22
C LEU A 80 12.86 -25.38 5.42
N CYS A 81 11.89 -25.08 4.54
CA CYS A 81 11.10 -23.85 4.62
C CYS A 81 10.21 -23.83 5.87
N LEU A 82 9.55 -24.94 6.21
CA LEU A 82 8.69 -25.05 7.39
C LEU A 82 9.49 -24.89 8.69
N HIS A 83 10.62 -25.57 8.83
CA HIS A 83 11.48 -25.44 10.01
C HIS A 83 12.11 -24.06 10.13
N THR A 84 12.51 -23.44 9.01
CA THR A 84 13.01 -22.05 9.01
C THR A 84 11.93 -21.09 9.51
N LYS A 85 10.71 -21.20 8.97
CA LYS A 85 9.58 -20.37 9.38
C LYS A 85 9.23 -20.59 10.86
N GLN A 86 9.14 -21.84 11.30
CA GLN A 86 8.83 -22.17 12.69
C GLN A 86 9.87 -21.59 13.64
N TRP A 87 11.16 -21.77 13.35
CA TRP A 87 12.25 -21.24 14.17
C TRP A 87 12.18 -19.72 14.29
N LEU A 88 12.00 -19.00 13.17
CA LEU A 88 11.87 -17.54 13.17
C LEU A 88 10.67 -17.11 14.04
N LEU A 89 9.49 -17.70 13.82
CA LEU A 89 8.31 -17.40 14.62
C LEU A 89 8.53 -17.63 16.12
N ASP A 90 9.25 -18.70 16.49
CA ASP A 90 9.55 -18.98 17.89
C ASP A 90 10.53 -17.98 18.51
N GLN A 91 11.52 -17.49 17.76
CA GLN A 91 12.42 -16.45 18.27
C GLN A 91 11.69 -15.12 18.48
N PHE A 92 10.88 -14.70 17.52
CA PHE A 92 10.16 -13.42 17.57
C PHE A 92 8.91 -13.46 18.47
N ARG A 93 8.54 -14.63 19.02
CA ARG A 93 7.57 -14.75 20.11
C ARG A 93 8.13 -14.28 21.46
N ASN A 94 9.45 -14.23 21.63
CA ASN A 94 10.06 -13.72 22.86
C ASN A 94 9.77 -12.21 22.98
N PRO A 95 9.15 -11.72 24.08
CA PRO A 95 8.86 -10.30 24.28
C PRO A 95 10.07 -9.37 24.13
N GLU A 96 11.28 -9.87 24.43
CA GLU A 96 12.53 -9.11 24.31
C GLU A 96 12.97 -8.91 22.86
N LEU A 97 12.49 -9.77 21.95
CA LEU A 97 12.79 -9.75 20.51
C LEU A 97 11.55 -9.42 19.67
N SER A 98 10.37 -9.31 20.30
CA SER A 98 9.09 -9.04 19.64
C SER A 98 8.99 -7.57 19.31
N ALA A 99 9.76 -7.12 18.32
CA ALA A 99 9.43 -5.90 17.63
C ALA A 99 8.36 -6.26 16.59
N PRO A 100 7.11 -5.75 16.68
CA PRO A 100 6.29 -5.67 15.48
C PRO A 100 7.11 -4.99 14.41
N ASN A 101 6.95 -5.44 13.17
CA ASN A 101 7.61 -4.92 11.97
C ASN A 101 8.90 -5.64 11.59
N ILE A 102 9.63 -6.32 12.48
CA ILE A 102 10.92 -6.93 12.08
C ILE A 102 10.78 -8.19 11.22
N LEU A 103 9.70 -8.97 11.38
CA LEU A 103 9.54 -10.22 10.65
C LEU A 103 8.39 -10.14 9.64
N ARG A 104 8.75 -10.04 8.36
CA ARG A 104 7.86 -10.28 7.22
C ARG A 104 8.16 -11.63 6.60
N VAL A 105 7.15 -12.50 6.51
CA VAL A 105 7.28 -13.80 5.83
C VAL A 105 6.23 -13.89 4.73
N ASP A 106 6.66 -13.72 3.49
CA ASP A 106 5.79 -13.86 2.33
C ASP A 106 5.31 -15.32 2.17
N SER A 107 4.25 -15.51 1.37
CA SER A 107 3.80 -16.86 1.00
C SER A 107 4.92 -17.59 0.26
N GLN A 108 5.23 -18.80 0.71
CA GLN A 108 6.32 -19.61 0.18
C GLN A 108 5.85 -20.60 -0.90
N ASN A 109 4.54 -20.61 -1.24
CA ASN A 109 3.91 -21.46 -2.24
C ASN A 109 4.39 -22.94 -2.19
N LEU A 110 4.53 -23.49 -0.98
CA LEU A 110 5.08 -24.83 -0.79
C LEU A 110 4.17 -25.93 -1.36
N HIS A 111 2.88 -25.63 -1.53
CA HIS A 111 1.90 -26.53 -2.13
C HIS A 111 2.13 -26.75 -3.63
N GLU A 112 2.87 -25.87 -4.30
CA GLU A 112 3.24 -26.01 -5.72
C GLU A 112 4.46 -26.91 -5.93
N LEU A 113 5.18 -27.28 -4.86
CA LEU A 113 6.37 -28.10 -4.93
C LEU A 113 6.02 -29.59 -5.06
N PRO A 114 6.72 -30.34 -5.94
CA PRO A 114 6.69 -31.79 -5.92
C PRO A 114 7.12 -32.35 -4.55
N TRP A 115 6.55 -33.49 -4.18
CA TRP A 115 6.93 -34.18 -2.95
C TRP A 115 8.43 -34.51 -2.97
N MET A 116 9.12 -34.25 -1.84
CA MET A 116 10.57 -34.46 -1.69
C MET A 116 11.43 -33.70 -2.71
N SER A 117 11.03 -32.46 -3.03
CA SER A 117 11.83 -31.57 -3.87
C SER A 117 13.21 -31.30 -3.25
N ARG A 118 14.25 -31.55 -4.06
CA ARG A 118 15.64 -31.23 -3.75
C ARG A 118 15.97 -29.80 -4.15
N GLY A 119 16.85 -29.16 -3.41
CA GLY A 119 17.19 -27.77 -3.68
C GLY A 119 18.47 -27.32 -3.01
N HIS A 120 18.66 -26.00 -2.98
CA HIS A 120 19.79 -25.37 -2.34
C HIS A 120 19.32 -24.23 -1.45
N LEU A 121 19.85 -24.18 -0.23
CA LEU A 121 19.84 -23.01 0.63
C LEU A 121 21.09 -22.18 0.31
N VAL A 122 20.92 -20.92 -0.08
CA VAL A 122 21.99 -19.94 -0.19
C VAL A 122 21.92 -19.01 0.99
N VAL A 123 23.03 -18.88 1.72
CA VAL A 123 23.16 -17.99 2.88
C VAL A 123 24.06 -16.82 2.52
N VAL A 124 23.54 -15.60 2.72
CA VAL A 124 24.24 -14.34 2.56
C VAL A 124 24.29 -13.67 3.93
N GLU A 125 25.27 -14.07 4.72
CA GLU A 125 25.41 -13.66 6.13
C GLU A 125 25.77 -12.18 6.23
N ASP A 126 25.13 -11.46 7.17
CA ASP A 126 25.39 -10.04 7.47
C ASP A 126 25.46 -9.17 6.21
N SER A 127 24.49 -9.32 5.32
CA SER A 127 24.44 -8.66 4.01
C SER A 127 23.53 -7.44 3.97
N ILE A 128 22.69 -7.30 4.99
CA ILE A 128 21.73 -6.21 5.13
C ILE A 128 21.85 -5.58 6.51
N TYR A 129 21.36 -4.36 6.67
CA TYR A 129 21.26 -3.66 7.94
C TYR A 129 19.98 -2.82 7.96
N LEU A 130 19.53 -2.45 9.16
CA LEU A 130 18.39 -1.55 9.34
C LEU A 130 18.83 -0.10 9.12
N ASP A 131 18.15 0.67 8.29
CA ASP A 131 18.56 2.04 7.93
C ASP A 131 18.76 2.95 9.17
N HIS A 132 17.85 2.86 10.13
CA HIS A 132 17.94 3.61 11.39
C HIS A 132 18.85 2.98 12.46
N HIS A 133 19.28 1.73 12.24
CA HIS A 133 20.16 0.97 13.13
C HIS A 133 21.22 0.18 12.34
N PRO A 134 22.20 0.87 11.72
CA PRO A 134 23.20 0.21 10.87
C PRO A 134 24.08 -0.82 11.59
N GLU A 135 24.15 -0.75 12.91
CA GLU A 135 24.81 -1.72 13.77
C GLU A 135 24.11 -3.08 13.81
N ILE A 136 22.82 -3.14 13.47
CA ILE A 136 22.03 -4.36 13.44
C ILE A 136 22.15 -4.99 12.05
N LEU A 137 23.10 -5.92 11.92
CA LEU A 137 23.31 -6.69 10.70
C LEU A 137 22.30 -7.83 10.60
N GLY A 138 21.85 -8.10 9.37
CA GLY A 138 20.93 -9.16 9.04
C GLY A 138 21.47 -10.07 7.94
N SER A 139 20.99 -11.31 7.96
CA SER A 139 21.36 -12.36 7.01
C SER A 139 20.17 -12.71 6.13
N ILE A 140 20.42 -12.89 4.84
CA ILE A 140 19.43 -13.37 3.87
C ILE A 140 19.61 -14.88 3.66
N LEU A 141 18.51 -15.61 3.67
CA LEU A 141 18.44 -17.04 3.34
C LEU A 141 17.55 -17.21 2.11
N ALA A 142 18.09 -17.77 1.04
CA ALA A 142 17.37 -17.98 -0.21
C ALA A 142 17.31 -19.47 -0.55
N VAL A 143 16.11 -20.00 -0.71
CA VAL A 143 15.88 -21.40 -1.04
C VAL A 143 15.43 -21.53 -2.49
N SER A 144 16.23 -22.25 -3.27
CA SER A 144 16.00 -22.48 -4.70
C SER A 144 15.77 -23.95 -5.00
N VAL A 145 14.86 -24.23 -5.94
CA VAL A 145 14.55 -25.58 -6.45
C VAL A 145 14.83 -25.58 -7.95
N PRO A 146 15.55 -26.59 -8.49
CA PRO A 146 15.78 -26.66 -9.94
C PRO A 146 14.46 -26.68 -10.72
N LYS A 147 14.37 -25.84 -11.75
CA LYS A 147 13.19 -25.66 -12.63
C LYS A 147 11.96 -25.03 -11.96
N ASP A 148 12.03 -24.63 -10.70
CA ASP A 148 11.03 -23.79 -10.05
C ASP A 148 11.41 -22.31 -10.27
N PRO A 149 10.53 -21.49 -10.87
CA PRO A 149 10.79 -20.06 -11.00
C PRO A 149 10.79 -19.32 -9.65
N ASN A 150 10.20 -19.91 -8.60
CA ASN A 150 10.04 -19.25 -7.31
C ASN A 150 11.29 -19.38 -6.43
N LEU A 151 11.88 -18.23 -6.08
CA LEU A 151 12.89 -18.13 -5.04
C LEU A 151 12.22 -17.85 -3.69
N ARG A 152 12.43 -18.74 -2.72
CA ARG A 152 11.84 -18.64 -1.38
C ARG A 152 12.80 -17.93 -0.45
N LEU A 153 12.43 -16.73 0.01
CA LEU A 153 13.31 -15.86 0.79
C LEU A 153 12.89 -15.80 2.25
N PHE A 154 13.90 -15.83 3.12
CA PHE A 154 13.82 -15.57 4.54
C PHE A 154 14.94 -14.62 4.94
N TYR A 155 14.81 -13.97 6.08
CA TYR A 155 15.86 -13.16 6.66
C TYR A 155 15.80 -13.21 8.19
N THR A 156 16.89 -12.80 8.82
CA THR A 156 16.98 -12.70 10.26
C THR A 156 18.03 -11.65 10.64
N ILE A 157 17.72 -10.83 11.65
CA ILE A 157 18.70 -9.97 12.34
C ILE A 157 19.39 -10.68 13.51
N LEU A 158 18.93 -11.89 13.84
CA LEU A 158 19.56 -12.74 14.84
C LEU A 158 20.73 -13.50 14.22
N PRO A 159 21.75 -13.89 15.02
CA PRO A 159 22.83 -14.74 14.56
C PRO A 159 22.33 -15.98 13.82
N ILE A 160 22.89 -16.27 12.66
CA ILE A 160 22.40 -17.34 11.78
C ILE A 160 22.79 -18.75 12.26
N GLY A 161 23.85 -18.86 13.06
CA GLY A 161 24.38 -20.14 13.56
C GLY A 161 23.35 -21.04 14.26
N PRO A 162 22.59 -20.53 15.26
CA PRO A 162 21.49 -21.25 15.89
C PRO A 162 20.44 -21.80 14.91
N LEU A 163 20.03 -21.02 13.91
CA LEU A 163 19.08 -21.46 12.88
C LEU A 163 19.68 -22.60 12.05
N LEU A 164 20.92 -22.46 11.56
CA LEU A 164 21.58 -23.53 10.78
C LEU A 164 21.74 -24.81 11.60
N ARG A 165 21.98 -24.71 12.91
CA ARG A 165 22.02 -25.86 13.82
C ARG A 165 20.65 -26.53 13.97
N HIS A 166 19.58 -25.75 14.15
CA HIS A 166 18.21 -26.25 14.20
C HIS A 166 17.85 -27.01 12.91
N LEU A 167 18.20 -26.46 11.74
CA LEU A 167 17.94 -27.10 10.45
C LEU A 167 18.74 -28.40 10.28
N ARG A 168 19.99 -28.46 10.75
CA ARG A 168 20.79 -29.70 10.75
C ARG A 168 20.19 -30.78 11.67
N GLN A 169 19.76 -30.40 12.87
CA GLN A 169 19.14 -31.32 13.83
C GLN A 169 17.83 -31.92 13.30
N ASN A 170 17.10 -31.17 12.47
CA ASN A 170 15.87 -31.64 11.79
C ASN A 170 16.14 -32.25 10.41
N ASN A 171 17.37 -32.72 10.14
CA ASN A 171 17.77 -33.40 8.91
C ASN A 171 17.54 -32.60 7.61
N CYS A 172 17.44 -31.27 7.69
CA CYS A 172 17.20 -30.42 6.51
C CYS A 172 18.50 -30.08 5.75
N LEU A 173 19.67 -30.13 6.41
CA LEU A 173 20.97 -29.69 5.89
C LEU A 173 22.06 -30.76 6.11
N ASN A 174 21.88 -31.94 5.50
CA ASN A 174 22.73 -33.11 5.77
C ASN A 174 23.99 -33.19 4.89
N LYS A 175 24.12 -32.27 3.94
CA LYS A 175 25.21 -32.25 2.96
C LYS A 175 26.19 -31.12 3.26
N THR A 176 27.42 -31.28 2.77
CA THR A 176 28.49 -30.28 2.92
C THR A 176 28.12 -29.00 2.19
N ALA A 177 28.38 -27.87 2.84
CA ALA A 177 28.21 -26.56 2.25
C ALA A 177 29.34 -26.29 1.24
N LYS A 178 29.00 -25.73 0.09
CA LYS A 178 29.96 -25.15 -0.85
C LYS A 178 30.11 -23.67 -0.52
N SER A 179 31.35 -23.24 -0.32
CA SER A 179 31.69 -21.82 -0.16
C SER A 179 31.96 -21.19 -1.53
N ILE A 180 31.42 -20.00 -1.76
CA ILE A 180 31.77 -19.12 -2.88
C ILE A 180 32.57 -17.96 -2.29
N PRO A 181 33.89 -17.89 -2.57
CA PRO A 181 34.74 -16.86 -1.98
C PRO A 181 34.37 -15.46 -2.47
N SER A 182 34.60 -14.50 -1.58
CA SER A 182 34.55 -13.07 -1.90
C SER A 182 35.51 -12.74 -3.05
N HIS A 183 35.23 -11.63 -3.75
CA HIS A 183 36.00 -11.12 -4.90
C HIS A 183 35.90 -11.92 -6.21
N SER A 184 35.13 -13.01 -6.26
CA SER A 184 34.83 -13.67 -7.53
C SER A 184 33.68 -12.99 -8.29
N LYS A 185 33.75 -12.94 -9.63
CA LYS A 185 32.63 -12.44 -10.46
C LYS A 185 31.33 -13.21 -10.23
N HIS A 186 31.42 -14.47 -9.82
CA HIS A 186 30.25 -15.28 -9.50
C HIS A 186 29.63 -14.84 -8.18
N HIS A 187 30.46 -14.60 -7.14
CA HIS A 187 30.03 -14.04 -5.86
C HIS A 187 29.31 -12.70 -6.05
N ALA A 188 29.93 -11.72 -6.73
CA ALA A 188 29.34 -10.39 -6.91
C ALA A 188 27.96 -10.44 -7.60
N ARG A 189 27.82 -11.27 -8.65
CA ARG A 189 26.53 -11.45 -9.35
C ARG A 189 25.48 -12.09 -8.46
N LEU A 190 25.84 -13.15 -7.72
CA LEU A 190 24.90 -13.85 -6.86
C LEU A 190 24.49 -12.99 -5.66
N PHE A 191 25.44 -12.28 -5.04
CA PHE A 191 25.19 -11.33 -3.97
C PHE A 191 24.21 -10.24 -4.43
N HIS A 192 24.49 -9.58 -5.56
CA HIS A 192 23.61 -8.55 -6.11
C HIS A 192 22.22 -9.09 -6.44
N PHE A 193 22.13 -10.24 -7.12
CA PHE A 193 20.85 -10.86 -7.44
C PHE A 193 20.01 -11.16 -6.18
N LEU A 194 20.61 -11.79 -5.17
CA LEU A 194 19.88 -12.17 -3.96
C LEU A 194 19.45 -10.96 -3.14
N THR A 195 20.33 -9.97 -2.96
CA THR A 195 20.03 -8.76 -2.20
C THR A 195 18.98 -7.89 -2.89
N GLN A 196 19.04 -7.71 -4.22
CA GLN A 196 18.01 -6.98 -4.96
C GLN A 196 16.67 -7.70 -4.95
N THR A 197 16.67 -9.03 -5.13
CA THR A 197 15.45 -9.84 -5.06
C THR A 197 14.83 -9.76 -3.67
N PHE A 198 15.66 -9.79 -2.63
CA PHE A 198 15.23 -9.59 -1.24
C PHE A 198 14.59 -8.23 -1.01
N LEU A 199 15.26 -7.13 -1.36
CA LEU A 199 14.71 -5.77 -1.21
C LEU A 199 13.37 -5.62 -1.94
N THR A 200 13.28 -6.20 -3.14
CA THR A 200 12.03 -6.22 -3.92
C THR A 200 10.94 -7.00 -3.21
N SER A 201 11.24 -8.18 -2.64
CA SER A 201 10.24 -9.01 -1.94
C SER A 201 9.72 -8.38 -0.65
N ILE A 202 10.58 -7.70 0.12
CA ILE A 202 10.16 -7.06 1.37
C ILE A 202 9.41 -5.75 1.12
N THR A 203 9.45 -5.20 -0.09
CA THR A 203 8.69 -4.02 -0.46
C THR A 203 7.22 -4.41 -0.65
N PRO A 204 6.25 -3.80 0.07
CA PRO A 204 4.84 -4.09 -0.15
C PRO A 204 4.41 -3.67 -1.55
N PRO A 205 3.75 -4.55 -2.32
CA PRO A 205 3.28 -4.21 -3.65
C PRO A 205 2.31 -3.04 -3.58
N HIS A 206 2.21 -2.28 -4.67
CA HIS A 206 1.18 -1.27 -4.79
C HIS A 206 -0.21 -1.90 -4.97
N HIS A 207 -1.24 -1.17 -4.55
CA HIS A 207 -2.63 -1.57 -4.73
C HIS A 207 -2.93 -1.71 -6.24
N PRO A 208 -3.68 -2.74 -6.68
CA PRO A 208 -3.99 -2.94 -8.10
C PRO A 208 -4.61 -1.72 -8.78
N ASP A 209 -5.51 -1.00 -8.09
CA ASP A 209 -6.11 0.22 -8.63
C ASP A 209 -5.09 1.32 -8.85
N TYR A 210 -4.10 1.45 -7.95
CA TYR A 210 -3.01 2.41 -8.14
C TYR A 210 -2.16 2.03 -9.34
N ILE A 211 -1.80 0.75 -9.49
CA ILE A 211 -1.02 0.27 -10.65
C ILE A 211 -1.79 0.51 -11.96
N ALA A 212 -3.08 0.15 -11.99
CA ALA A 212 -3.93 0.38 -13.15
C ALA A 212 -4.08 1.86 -13.47
N ALA A 213 -4.19 2.71 -12.44
CA ALA A 213 -4.21 4.15 -12.62
C ALA A 213 -2.89 4.62 -13.26
N GLN A 214 -1.73 4.18 -12.75
CA GLN A 214 -0.41 4.55 -13.28
C GLN A 214 -0.20 4.16 -14.75
N GLN A 215 -0.86 3.11 -15.23
CA GLN A 215 -0.83 2.70 -16.63
C GLN A 215 -1.68 3.60 -17.56
N ILE A 216 -2.61 4.37 -17.01
CA ILE A 216 -3.44 5.32 -17.75
C ILE A 216 -2.75 6.69 -17.73
N THR A 217 -2.47 7.23 -18.90
CA THR A 217 -2.02 8.63 -19.08
C THR A 217 -2.99 9.59 -18.37
N ASP A 218 -2.49 10.56 -17.62
CA ASP A 218 -3.34 11.53 -16.95
C ASP A 218 -3.92 12.55 -17.96
N TYR A 219 -5.21 12.45 -18.25
CA TYR A 219 -5.92 13.37 -19.16
C TYR A 219 -6.68 14.47 -18.40
N CYS A 220 -6.38 14.68 -17.12
CA CYS A 220 -7.01 15.70 -16.31
C CYS A 220 -6.18 17.00 -16.32
N PRO A 221 -6.78 18.18 -16.54
CA PRO A 221 -6.07 19.44 -16.37
C PRO A 221 -5.72 19.68 -14.89
N SER A 222 -4.73 20.55 -14.64
CA SER A 222 -4.38 20.95 -13.28
C SER A 222 -5.54 21.66 -12.58
N ILE A 223 -5.55 21.60 -11.24
CA ILE A 223 -6.55 22.29 -10.42
C ILE A 223 -6.46 23.79 -10.68
N LEU A 224 -7.60 24.42 -10.96
CA LEU A 224 -7.71 25.88 -11.02
C LEU A 224 -7.43 26.43 -9.62
N ASP A 225 -6.55 27.42 -9.46
CA ASP A 225 -6.21 28.05 -8.17
C ASP A 225 -5.97 27.05 -7.00
N PRO A 226 -4.86 26.29 -7.00
CA PRO A 226 -4.62 25.22 -6.02
C PRO A 226 -4.67 25.67 -4.56
N SER A 227 -4.21 26.88 -4.26
CA SER A 227 -4.17 27.45 -2.90
C SER A 227 -5.56 27.67 -2.29
N THR A 228 -6.59 27.85 -3.11
CA THR A 228 -7.98 28.10 -2.64
C THR A 228 -8.89 26.91 -2.89
N ALA A 229 -8.41 25.85 -3.55
CA ALA A 229 -9.21 24.72 -4.00
C ALA A 229 -9.97 24.03 -2.85
N PHE A 230 -9.34 23.87 -1.69
CA PHE A 230 -9.98 23.28 -0.51
C PHE A 230 -11.15 24.14 0.00
N SER A 231 -10.92 25.44 0.22
CA SER A 231 -11.97 26.37 0.68
C SER A 231 -13.11 26.48 -0.33
N ARG A 232 -12.82 26.41 -1.64
CA ARG A 232 -13.85 26.41 -2.68
C ARG A 232 -14.73 25.15 -2.62
N LEU A 233 -14.16 23.99 -2.31
CA LEU A 233 -14.94 22.77 -2.08
C LEU A 233 -15.83 22.90 -0.83
N GLU A 234 -15.28 23.36 0.30
CA GLU A 234 -16.03 23.51 1.56
C GLU A 234 -17.19 24.51 1.44
N SER A 235 -16.97 25.62 0.72
CA SER A 235 -18.00 26.64 0.49
C SER A 235 -19.14 26.18 -0.43
N ASN A 236 -19.05 25.00 -1.06
CA ASN A 236 -20.06 24.53 -1.98
C ASN A 236 -21.23 23.85 -1.25
N GLU A 237 -22.37 24.53 -1.19
CA GLU A 237 -23.60 24.05 -0.57
C GLU A 237 -24.07 22.68 -1.08
N THR A 238 -23.87 22.36 -2.37
CA THR A 238 -24.32 21.08 -2.94
C THR A 238 -23.50 19.90 -2.41
N LEU A 239 -22.22 20.13 -2.11
CA LEU A 239 -21.35 19.15 -1.48
C LEU A 239 -21.63 19.05 0.03
N TYR A 240 -21.83 20.20 0.68
CA TYR A 240 -22.07 20.32 2.13
C TYR A 240 -23.44 19.77 2.59
N PHE A 241 -24.54 20.07 1.87
CA PHE A 241 -25.86 19.57 2.24
C PHE A 241 -26.07 18.09 1.89
N ALA A 242 -25.30 17.54 0.95
CA ALA A 242 -25.31 16.11 0.67
C ALA A 242 -24.67 15.28 1.80
N THR A 243 -23.90 15.90 2.71
CA THR A 243 -23.33 15.30 3.92
C THR A 243 -24.19 15.49 5.17
N ALA A 244 -25.20 16.37 5.14
CA ALA A 244 -26.12 16.61 6.27
C ALA A 244 -27.05 15.40 6.48
N GLY A 245 -26.53 14.35 7.13
CA GLY A 245 -27.21 13.08 7.40
C GLY A 245 -26.48 11.83 6.88
N VAL A 246 -25.30 11.99 6.24
CA VAL A 246 -24.48 10.87 5.75
C VAL A 246 -23.32 10.65 6.71
N SER A 247 -23.06 9.38 7.04
CA SER A 247 -21.97 8.97 7.95
C SER A 247 -20.64 9.64 7.59
N GLU A 248 -19.85 9.92 8.63
CA GLU A 248 -18.55 10.61 8.61
C GLU A 248 -17.68 10.26 7.38
N PRO A 249 -16.91 11.25 6.85
CA PRO A 249 -15.95 11.00 5.78
C PRO A 249 -15.02 9.84 6.12
N LEU A 250 -14.55 9.14 5.09
CA LEU A 250 -13.55 8.09 5.28
C LEU A 250 -12.24 8.71 5.79
N ASP A 251 -11.70 8.21 6.90
CA ASP A 251 -10.38 8.63 7.37
C ASP A 251 -9.30 8.11 6.40
N LEU A 252 -8.61 9.04 5.75
CA LEU A 252 -7.50 8.78 4.82
C LEU A 252 -6.13 9.10 5.44
N SER A 253 -6.06 9.38 6.74
CA SER A 253 -4.80 9.68 7.43
C SER A 253 -3.79 8.53 7.33
N GLN A 254 -4.29 7.30 7.25
CA GLN A 254 -3.50 6.09 7.06
C GLN A 254 -3.47 5.60 5.61
N ASP A 255 -3.98 6.35 4.63
CA ASP A 255 -3.91 5.92 3.22
C ASP A 255 -2.54 6.23 2.61
N ARG A 256 -1.89 5.18 2.07
CA ARG A 256 -0.55 5.17 1.48
C ARG A 256 -0.43 6.15 0.30
N TYR A 257 -1.52 6.41 -0.40
CA TYR A 257 -1.54 7.24 -1.61
C TYR A 257 -2.05 8.65 -1.37
N THR A 258 -2.32 9.06 -0.13
CA THR A 258 -2.82 10.41 0.18
C THR A 258 -1.93 11.52 -0.38
N HIS A 259 -0.61 11.33 -0.39
CA HIS A 259 0.36 12.29 -0.94
C HIS A 259 0.40 12.32 -2.48
N THR A 260 -0.22 11.35 -3.16
CA THR A 260 -0.30 11.31 -4.64
C THR A 260 -1.44 12.16 -5.17
N LEU A 261 -2.35 12.59 -4.30
CA LEU A 261 -3.47 13.46 -4.60
C LEU A 261 -3.24 14.85 -4.01
N HIS A 262 -3.77 15.88 -4.66
CA HIS A 262 -3.82 17.21 -4.06
C HIS A 262 -4.74 17.17 -2.82
N PRO A 263 -4.47 17.94 -1.74
CA PRO A 263 -5.30 17.90 -0.52
C PRO A 263 -6.80 18.07 -0.75
N ALA A 264 -7.18 18.94 -1.70
CA ALA A 264 -8.57 19.14 -2.11
C ALA A 264 -9.19 17.87 -2.77
N GLU A 265 -8.41 17.12 -3.55
CA GLU A 265 -8.84 15.84 -4.12
C GLU A 265 -8.94 14.74 -3.07
N SER A 266 -7.98 14.69 -2.14
CA SER A 266 -8.04 13.76 -1.00
C SER A 266 -9.28 14.00 -0.14
N SER A 267 -9.63 15.27 0.11
CA SER A 267 -10.89 15.63 0.79
C SER A 267 -12.12 15.13 0.04
N LEU A 268 -12.16 15.33 -1.29
CA LEU A 268 -13.26 14.86 -2.12
C LEU A 268 -13.35 13.32 -2.15
N ALA A 269 -12.21 12.61 -2.14
CA ALA A 269 -12.17 11.16 -2.05
C ALA A 269 -12.71 10.65 -0.70
N ALA A 270 -12.31 11.28 0.41
CA ALA A 270 -12.79 10.96 1.76
C ALA A 270 -14.31 11.12 1.87
N ASP A 271 -14.83 12.24 1.37
CA ASP A 271 -16.25 12.58 1.30
C ASP A 271 -17.10 11.60 0.49
N LEU A 272 -16.48 11.03 -0.54
CA LEU A 272 -17.06 10.01 -1.40
C LEU A 272 -16.82 8.60 -0.87
N LYS A 273 -16.11 8.42 0.24
CA LYS A 273 -15.73 7.11 0.81
C LYS A 273 -14.96 6.24 -0.17
N LEU A 274 -13.89 6.80 -0.72
CA LEU A 274 -12.97 6.12 -1.62
C LEU A 274 -11.57 6.17 -1.03
N ALA A 275 -10.86 5.04 -1.10
CA ALA A 275 -9.41 5.06 -0.96
C ALA A 275 -8.80 5.91 -2.09
N CYS A 276 -7.63 6.49 -1.83
CA CYS A 276 -6.95 7.38 -2.76
C CYS A 276 -6.62 6.68 -4.09
N SER A 277 -6.22 5.40 -4.03
CA SER A 277 -5.95 4.56 -5.21
C SER A 277 -7.18 4.39 -6.12
N ALA A 278 -8.35 4.13 -5.53
CA ALA A 278 -9.61 3.96 -6.24
C ALA A 278 -10.11 5.27 -6.85
N TYR A 279 -9.99 6.39 -6.11
CA TYR A 279 -10.29 7.72 -6.64
C TYR A 279 -9.39 8.05 -7.85
N LEU A 280 -8.09 7.81 -7.73
CA LEU A 280 -7.12 8.08 -8.81
C LEU A 280 -7.44 7.27 -10.07
N LEU A 281 -7.74 5.98 -9.93
CA LEU A 281 -8.14 5.13 -11.05
C LEU A 281 -9.41 5.65 -11.73
N LEU A 282 -10.44 5.98 -10.94
CA LEU A 282 -11.71 6.50 -11.46
C LEU A 282 -11.51 7.83 -12.21
N LYS A 283 -10.73 8.75 -11.63
CA LYS A 283 -10.36 10.03 -12.25
C LYS A 283 -9.70 9.78 -13.60
N ARG A 284 -8.64 8.95 -13.65
CA ARG A 284 -7.89 8.70 -14.89
C ARG A 284 -8.75 8.04 -15.97
N LYS A 285 -9.59 7.06 -15.61
CA LYS A 285 -10.54 6.43 -16.55
C LYS A 285 -11.53 7.44 -17.13
N PHE A 286 -12.13 8.25 -16.26
CA PHE A 286 -13.10 9.26 -16.67
C PHE A 286 -12.47 10.26 -17.64
N PHE A 287 -11.35 10.87 -17.26
CA PHE A 287 -10.73 11.91 -18.08
C PHE A 287 -10.14 11.34 -19.38
N GLN A 288 -9.68 10.09 -19.39
CA GLN A 288 -9.31 9.41 -20.63
C GLN A 288 -10.51 9.27 -21.59
N ALA A 289 -11.66 8.82 -21.10
CA ALA A 289 -12.86 8.67 -21.91
C ALA A 289 -13.37 10.03 -22.40
N PHE A 290 -13.40 11.02 -21.52
CA PHE A 290 -13.79 12.39 -21.81
C PHE A 290 -12.88 13.05 -22.86
N TRP A 291 -11.57 12.88 -22.74
CA TRP A 291 -10.61 13.39 -23.71
C TRP A 291 -10.80 12.76 -25.10
N LYS A 292 -10.96 11.43 -25.17
CA LYS A 292 -11.18 10.72 -26.45
C LYS A 292 -12.42 11.23 -27.17
N GLU A 293 -13.50 11.48 -26.44
CA GLU A 293 -14.72 12.07 -27.00
C GLU A 293 -14.50 13.49 -27.49
N CYS A 294 -13.84 14.35 -26.71
CA CYS A 294 -13.56 15.72 -27.12
C CYS A 294 -12.68 15.79 -28.38
N VAL A 295 -11.69 14.90 -28.51
CA VAL A 295 -10.88 14.77 -29.73
C VAL A 295 -11.73 14.29 -30.92
N ALA A 296 -12.59 13.28 -30.72
CA ALA A 296 -13.48 12.79 -31.78
C ALA A 296 -14.44 13.89 -32.29
N HIS A 297 -14.79 14.86 -31.45
CA HIS A 297 -15.68 15.97 -31.78
C HIS A 297 -14.98 17.32 -31.99
N LYS A 298 -13.63 17.34 -32.09
CA LYS A 298 -12.81 18.57 -32.18
C LYS A 298 -13.27 19.55 -33.26
N GLY A 299 -13.80 19.06 -34.39
CA GLY A 299 -14.33 19.89 -35.48
C GLY A 299 -15.71 20.53 -35.23
N ARG A 300 -16.43 20.14 -34.18
CA ARG A 300 -17.74 20.70 -33.78
C ARG A 300 -17.67 21.66 -32.59
N ILE A 301 -16.53 21.69 -31.90
CA ILE A 301 -16.30 22.46 -30.67
C ILE A 301 -15.73 23.87 -30.99
N SER A 302 -15.24 24.09 -32.22
CA SER A 302 -14.73 25.40 -32.67
C SER A 302 -15.85 26.35 -33.14
N GLY A 303 -16.49 27.02 -32.19
CA GLY A 303 -16.67 28.49 -32.16
C GLY A 303 -17.27 29.32 -33.31
N THR A 304 -17.76 28.81 -34.44
CA THR A 304 -18.28 29.69 -35.53
C THR A 304 -19.62 29.29 -36.15
N ALA A 305 -20.33 28.31 -35.59
CA ALA A 305 -21.73 28.09 -35.95
C ALA A 305 -22.60 28.33 -34.72
N GLU A 306 -23.70 29.06 -34.87
CA GLU A 306 -24.70 29.42 -33.85
C GLU A 306 -25.43 28.21 -33.19
N GLY A 307 -24.84 27.01 -33.28
CA GLY A 307 -25.29 25.76 -32.68
C GLY A 307 -24.13 24.79 -32.41
N GLY A 308 -22.94 25.31 -32.05
CA GLY A 308 -21.76 24.49 -31.73
C GLY A 308 -22.06 23.45 -30.65
N SER A 309 -21.67 22.20 -30.90
CA SER A 309 -21.86 21.09 -29.96
C SER A 309 -21.13 21.40 -28.65
N ARG A 310 -21.89 21.72 -27.60
CA ARG A 310 -21.38 21.89 -26.24
C ARG A 310 -20.60 20.64 -25.82
N VAL A 311 -19.57 20.84 -25.02
CA VAL A 311 -18.93 19.77 -24.25
C VAL A 311 -20.01 19.10 -23.40
N ARG A 312 -19.86 17.80 -23.09
CA ARG A 312 -20.85 17.01 -22.34
C ARG A 312 -21.46 17.82 -21.17
N SER A 313 -22.78 17.73 -21.02
CA SER A 313 -23.44 18.35 -19.87
C SER A 313 -23.04 17.64 -18.57
N GLU A 314 -23.20 18.32 -17.43
CA GLU A 314 -23.01 17.72 -16.10
C GLU A 314 -23.78 16.41 -15.96
N HIS A 315 -25.02 16.38 -16.46
CA HIS A 315 -25.86 15.18 -16.48
C HIS A 315 -25.23 14.02 -17.27
N ALA A 316 -24.60 14.30 -18.42
CA ALA A 316 -23.92 13.25 -19.19
C ALA A 316 -22.69 12.69 -18.45
N HIS A 317 -21.98 13.53 -17.68
CA HIS A 317 -20.89 13.08 -16.81
C HIS A 317 -21.40 12.22 -15.65
N GLU A 318 -22.52 12.60 -15.04
CA GLU A 318 -23.19 11.82 -14.00
C GLU A 318 -23.63 10.44 -14.51
N VAL A 319 -24.27 10.38 -15.68
CA VAL A 319 -24.72 9.14 -16.32
C VAL A 319 -23.54 8.21 -16.58
N TRP A 320 -22.45 8.72 -17.16
CA TRP A 320 -21.24 7.93 -17.38
C TRP A 320 -20.71 7.31 -16.09
N LEU A 321 -20.64 8.11 -15.01
CA LEU A 321 -20.17 7.63 -13.71
C LEU A 321 -21.10 6.55 -13.14
N VAL A 322 -22.42 6.72 -13.24
CA VAL A 322 -23.38 5.71 -12.78
C VAL A 322 -23.25 4.41 -13.57
N GLU A 323 -23.02 4.50 -14.88
CA GLU A 323 -22.83 3.32 -15.74
C GLU A 323 -21.54 2.56 -15.41
N GLU A 324 -20.42 3.27 -15.24
CA GLU A 324 -19.10 2.67 -14.96
C GLU A 324 -19.01 2.13 -13.53
N THR A 325 -19.53 2.87 -12.54
CA THR A 325 -19.32 2.56 -11.10
C THR A 325 -20.51 1.85 -10.44
N LYS A 326 -21.68 1.85 -11.09
CA LYS A 326 -22.96 1.41 -10.51
C LYS A 326 -23.36 2.18 -9.24
N TRP A 327 -22.86 3.39 -9.04
CA TRP A 327 -23.21 4.22 -7.89
C TRP A 327 -24.61 4.80 -7.99
N LYS A 328 -25.14 5.24 -6.84
CA LYS A 328 -26.30 6.14 -6.80
C LYS A 328 -25.96 7.44 -7.51
N VAL A 329 -26.92 7.97 -8.27
CA VAL A 329 -26.82 9.25 -9.00
C VAL A 329 -26.33 10.38 -8.09
N SER A 330 -26.80 10.43 -6.83
CA SER A 330 -26.36 11.44 -5.86
C SER A 330 -24.86 11.40 -5.57
N ARG A 331 -24.24 10.22 -5.50
CA ARG A 331 -22.79 10.07 -5.28
C ARG A 331 -22.01 10.47 -6.52
N ALA A 332 -22.46 10.06 -7.71
CA ALA A 332 -21.86 10.47 -8.98
C ALA A 332 -21.92 11.99 -9.17
N ARG A 333 -23.07 12.60 -8.91
CA ARG A 333 -23.29 14.05 -8.95
C ARG A 333 -22.34 14.82 -8.04
N ARG A 334 -22.10 14.35 -6.81
CA ARG A 334 -21.12 14.96 -5.90
C ARG A 334 -19.72 14.98 -6.50
N LEU A 335 -19.28 13.89 -7.13
CA LEU A 335 -17.97 13.82 -7.78
C LEU A 335 -17.87 14.82 -8.96
N VAL A 336 -18.89 14.88 -9.82
CA VAL A 336 -18.94 15.84 -10.95
C VAL A 336 -18.89 17.28 -10.45
N VAL A 337 -19.69 17.61 -9.43
CA VAL A 337 -19.69 18.94 -8.81
C VAL A 337 -18.32 19.26 -8.21
N GLY A 338 -17.70 18.32 -7.51
CA GLY A 338 -16.35 18.48 -6.96
C GLY A 338 -15.31 18.75 -8.05
N TRP A 339 -15.30 17.95 -9.12
CA TRP A 339 -14.40 18.17 -10.26
C TRP A 339 -14.64 19.50 -10.97
N ARG A 340 -15.89 19.96 -11.07
CA ARG A 340 -16.21 21.29 -11.60
C ARG A 340 -15.67 22.40 -10.70
N VAL A 341 -15.86 22.30 -9.39
CA VAL A 341 -15.33 23.28 -8.43
C VAL A 341 -13.80 23.33 -8.51
N LEU A 342 -13.13 22.19 -8.67
CA LEU A 342 -11.68 22.12 -8.89
C LEU A 342 -11.24 22.65 -10.26
N GLY A 343 -12.17 22.96 -11.17
CA GLY A 343 -11.89 23.49 -12.49
C GLY A 343 -11.57 22.43 -13.55
N PHE A 344 -11.66 21.14 -13.22
CA PHE A 344 -11.33 20.07 -14.16
C PHE A 344 -12.28 19.97 -15.35
N LEU A 345 -13.52 20.40 -15.15
CA LEU A 345 -14.59 20.39 -16.16
C LEU A 345 -14.92 21.81 -16.68
N ASP A 346 -14.10 22.81 -16.35
CA ASP A 346 -14.29 24.16 -16.88
C ASP A 346 -13.81 24.21 -18.34
N GLU A 347 -14.71 24.54 -19.26
CA GLU A 347 -14.38 24.69 -20.69
C GLU A 347 -13.26 25.71 -20.93
N ARG A 348 -13.16 26.76 -20.09
CA ARG A 348 -12.10 27.78 -20.19
C ARG A 348 -10.72 27.24 -19.87
N THR A 349 -10.66 26.20 -19.05
CA THR A 349 -9.40 25.53 -18.65
C THR A 349 -9.11 24.38 -19.59
N PHE A 350 -10.12 23.56 -19.87
CA PHE A 350 -9.97 22.31 -20.60
C PHE A 350 -9.82 22.50 -22.13
N LEU A 351 -10.55 23.42 -22.75
CA LEU A 351 -10.48 23.59 -24.21
C LEU A 351 -9.13 24.15 -24.70
N PRO A 352 -8.52 25.16 -24.05
CA PRO A 352 -7.16 25.57 -24.40
C PRO A 352 -6.15 24.44 -24.20
N TRP A 353 -6.20 23.76 -23.06
CA TRP A 353 -5.36 22.59 -22.77
C TRP A 353 -5.48 21.51 -23.85
N LEU A 354 -6.69 21.22 -24.32
CA LEU A 354 -6.93 20.26 -25.42
C LEU A 354 -6.41 20.76 -26.78
N ARG A 355 -6.52 22.07 -27.06
CA ARG A 355 -6.00 22.68 -28.30
C ARG A 355 -4.48 22.64 -28.36
N GLU A 356 -3.82 22.84 -27.23
CA GLU A 356 -2.36 22.78 -27.02
C GLU A 356 -1.82 21.32 -26.98
N GLY A 357 -2.61 20.34 -27.43
CA GLY A 357 -2.16 18.94 -27.50
C GLY A 357 -2.29 18.16 -26.19
N GLY A 358 -2.88 18.74 -25.16
CA GLY A 358 -3.08 18.11 -23.84
C GLY A 358 -1.76 17.91 -23.11
N MET A 359 -1.54 16.70 -22.57
CA MET A 359 -0.32 16.37 -21.81
C MET A 359 0.99 16.28 -22.63
N LEU A 360 0.95 16.46 -23.95
CA LEU A 360 2.10 16.16 -24.83
C LEU A 360 3.11 17.32 -25.02
N GLU A 361 2.85 18.55 -24.56
CA GLU A 361 3.75 19.70 -24.82
C GLU A 361 4.58 20.20 -23.63
N GLY A 362 4.45 19.60 -22.44
CA GLY A 362 5.38 19.87 -21.31
C GLY A 362 6.84 19.49 -21.61
N VAL A 363 7.09 18.79 -22.72
CA VAL A 363 8.44 18.40 -23.19
C VAL A 363 9.08 19.48 -24.10
N GLY A 364 8.32 20.52 -24.50
CA GLY A 364 8.76 21.54 -25.46
C GLY A 364 8.96 22.96 -24.92
N ARG A 365 8.39 23.32 -23.76
CA ARG A 365 8.67 24.63 -23.14
C ARG A 365 10.02 24.57 -22.43
N ARG A 366 11.07 24.97 -23.15
CA ARG A 366 12.29 25.49 -22.52
C ARG A 366 11.88 26.64 -21.60
N GLU A 367 12.33 26.57 -20.35
CA GLU A 367 12.46 27.75 -19.50
C GLU A 367 13.22 28.82 -20.30
N GLY A 368 12.58 29.95 -20.53
CA GLY A 368 13.15 31.03 -21.33
C GLY A 368 12.08 31.82 -22.05
N GLU A 369 11.31 32.58 -21.28
CA GLU A 369 10.82 33.92 -21.64
C GLU A 369 10.09 34.48 -20.40
N ASP A 370 10.88 34.76 -19.37
CA ASP A 370 10.57 35.86 -18.45
C ASP A 370 10.74 37.16 -19.24
N GLY A 371 9.67 37.94 -19.33
CA GLY A 371 9.66 39.34 -19.74
C GLY A 371 9.33 40.22 -18.55
#